data_AF-A0A7J8M460-F1
#
_entry.id   AF-A0A7J8M460-F1
#
_cell.length_a   1.000
_cell.length_b   1.000
_cell.length_c   1.000
_cell.angle_alpha   90.00
_cell.angle_beta   90.00
_cell.angle_gamma   90.00
#
_symmetry.space_group_name_H-M   'P 1'
#
loop_
_entity.id
_entity.type
_entity.pdbx_description
1 polymer ?
#
loop_
_entity_poly.entity_id
_entity_poly.type
_entity_poly.pdbx_seq_one_letter_code
_entity_poly.pdbx_strand_id
1 'polypeptide(L)'
;MEALDYHAEERRKAEFDVEEMKIVWAGSRQAYEISDRVARLVASDPVFRKDNRTMLSRKDLFKDTLRKAAHAWKRIIELRLSEEEASKLRFFIDQPVFTDLHWGMFIPAIKGQGNEEQQQKWLPMAYKMQIIGCYAQTELGHGSNVQGLETTATFDPETDEFVIHSPTLTSSKWWPGGLGKVSTHALVYARLITDGQDHGVHGFIVQLRSLDDHLPLPGITVGDIGMKFGSGAYNSMDNGVLRFD
;
A
#
# COMPACT_ATOMS: atom_id res chain seq x y z
N MET A 1 -19.11 -1.61 36.22
CA MET A 1 -17.92 -1.17 36.97
C MET A 1 -17.68 0.27 36.60
N GLU A 2 -17.63 1.17 37.58
CA GLU A 2 -17.15 2.53 37.34
C GLU A 2 -15.69 2.46 36.86
N ALA A 3 -15.35 3.27 35.87
CA ALA A 3 -13.99 3.35 35.37
C ALA A 3 -13.12 4.11 36.39
N LEU A 4 -12.45 3.36 37.27
CA LEU A 4 -11.47 3.90 38.21
C LEU A 4 -10.13 4.11 37.51
N ASP A 5 -9.58 5.31 37.66
CA ASP A 5 -8.26 5.66 37.13
C ASP A 5 -7.15 5.35 38.15
N TYR A 6 -6.57 4.16 38.05
CA TYR A 6 -5.49 3.70 38.95
C TYR A 6 -4.18 4.48 38.83
N HIS A 7 -4.04 5.35 37.82
CA HIS A 7 -2.84 6.16 37.62
C HIS A 7 -3.04 7.65 37.96
N ALA A 8 -4.15 8.01 38.62
CA ALA A 8 -4.44 9.41 38.99
C ALA A 8 -3.31 10.06 39.81
N GLU A 9 -2.70 9.32 40.74
CA GLU A 9 -1.59 9.85 41.55
C GLU A 9 -0.34 10.12 40.71
N GLU A 10 0.00 9.25 39.75
CA GLU A 10 1.13 9.50 38.86
C GLU A 10 0.89 10.70 37.94
N ARG A 11 -0.35 10.89 37.45
CA ARG A 11 -0.70 12.07 36.63
C ARG A 11 -0.57 13.38 37.41
N ARG A 12 -0.84 13.37 38.73
CA ARG A 12 -0.67 14.56 39.60
C ARG A 12 0.78 15.01 39.77
N LYS A 13 1.75 14.12 39.54
CA LYS A 13 3.18 14.45 39.65
C LYS A 13 3.72 15.22 38.43
N ALA A 14 2.94 15.38 37.37
CA ALA A 14 3.37 16.14 36.20
C ALA A 14 3.62 17.61 36.56
N GLU A 15 4.83 18.09 36.30
CA GLU A 15 5.24 19.49 36.54
C GLU A 15 4.99 20.39 35.31
N PHE A 16 4.19 19.92 34.35
CA PHE A 16 3.79 20.64 33.15
C PHE A 16 2.35 20.28 32.76
N ASP A 17 1.70 21.13 31.97
CA ASP A 17 0.36 20.86 31.45
C ASP A 17 0.42 19.87 30.28
N VAL A 18 -0.17 18.69 30.48
CA VAL A 18 -0.23 17.63 29.46
C VAL A 18 -1.08 18.04 28.26
N GLU A 19 -2.07 18.90 28.41
CA GLU A 19 -2.91 19.35 27.29
C GLU A 19 -2.11 20.21 26.32
N GLU A 20 -1.25 21.10 26.83
CA GLU A 20 -0.34 21.89 25.98
C GLU A 20 0.73 21.01 25.33
N MET A 21 1.24 19.99 26.05
CA MET A 21 2.20 19.04 25.50
C MET A 21 1.62 18.20 24.35
N LYS A 22 0.32 17.86 24.39
CA LYS A 22 -0.34 17.18 23.26
C LYS A 22 -0.34 18.02 22.00
N ILE A 23 -0.49 19.34 22.12
CA ILE A 23 -0.44 20.26 20.97
C ILE A 23 0.97 20.30 20.40
N VAL A 24 1.99 20.38 21.25
CA VAL A 24 3.40 20.32 20.83
C VAL A 24 3.70 19.00 20.11
N TRP A 25 3.26 17.87 20.65
CA TRP A 25 3.46 16.55 20.03
C TRP A 25 2.75 16.43 18.68
N ALA A 26 1.53 16.94 18.58
CA ALA A 26 0.77 16.93 17.33
C ALA A 26 1.32 17.93 16.29
N GLY A 27 2.13 18.90 16.72
CA GLY A 27 2.72 19.96 15.89
C GLY A 27 1.82 21.19 15.69
N SER A 28 0.50 21.06 15.88
CA SER A 28 -0.44 22.19 15.90
C SER A 28 -1.76 21.79 16.58
N ARG A 29 -2.56 22.79 16.97
CA ARG A 29 -3.88 22.56 17.57
C ARG A 29 -4.84 21.89 16.59
N GLN A 30 -4.84 22.32 15.33
CA GLN A 30 -5.64 21.71 14.26
C GLN A 30 -5.27 20.23 14.06
N ALA A 31 -3.98 19.91 14.01
CA ALA A 31 -3.51 18.54 13.83
C ALA A 31 -3.93 17.65 15.01
N TYR A 32 -3.87 18.17 16.24
CA TYR A 32 -4.36 17.47 17.43
C TYR A 32 -5.86 17.19 17.33
N GLU A 33 -6.67 18.20 17.02
CA GLU A 33 -8.14 18.07 16.97
C GLU A 33 -8.60 17.07 15.90
N ILE A 34 -8.01 17.12 14.70
CA ILE A 34 -8.27 16.14 13.64
C ILE A 34 -7.88 14.74 14.11
N SER A 35 -6.69 14.60 14.67
CA SER A 35 -6.14 13.32 15.11
C SER A 35 -6.97 12.69 16.23
N ASP A 36 -7.32 13.43 17.29
CA ASP A 36 -8.12 12.94 18.42
C ASP A 36 -9.54 12.54 17.96
N ARG A 37 -10.18 13.37 17.13
CA ARG A 37 -11.51 13.08 16.59
C ARG A 37 -11.52 11.80 15.76
N VAL A 38 -10.56 11.64 14.84
CA VAL A 38 -10.49 10.46 13.97
C VAL A 38 -10.05 9.21 14.76
N ALA A 39 -9.18 9.35 15.76
CA ALA A 39 -8.81 8.25 16.65
C ALA A 39 -10.03 7.69 17.39
N ARG A 40 -10.89 8.56 17.94
CA ARG A 40 -12.14 8.16 18.60
C ARG A 40 -13.14 7.52 17.62
N LEU A 41 -13.23 8.05 16.39
CA LEU A 41 -14.04 7.46 15.34
C LEU A 41 -13.62 6.01 15.04
N VAL A 42 -12.31 5.75 14.94
CA VAL A 42 -11.82 4.39 14.70
C VAL A 42 -12.04 3.49 15.91
N ALA A 43 -11.73 3.97 17.12
CA ALA A 43 -11.85 3.18 18.35
C ALA A 43 -13.29 2.78 18.68
N SER A 44 -14.28 3.59 18.28
CA SER A 44 -15.70 3.32 18.52
C SER A 44 -16.36 2.42 17.47
N ASP A 45 -15.72 2.17 16.33
CA ASP A 45 -16.26 1.34 15.26
C ASP A 45 -15.86 -0.15 15.46
N PRO A 46 -16.83 -1.06 15.70
CA PRO A 46 -16.52 -2.47 15.92
C PRO A 46 -15.82 -3.16 14.76
N VAL A 47 -15.95 -2.66 13.53
CA VAL A 47 -15.27 -3.22 12.35
C VAL A 47 -13.75 -3.05 12.44
N PHE A 48 -13.27 -1.99 13.09
CA PHE A 48 -11.84 -1.71 13.23
C PHE A 48 -11.19 -2.35 14.45
N ARG A 49 -11.94 -3.17 15.21
CA ARG A 49 -11.41 -3.91 16.35
C ARG A 49 -10.21 -4.78 15.93
N LYS A 50 -9.15 -4.80 16.75
CA LYS A 50 -7.88 -5.49 16.47
C LYS A 50 -7.26 -6.25 17.65
N ASP A 51 -7.98 -6.37 18.76
CA ASP A 51 -7.56 -7.10 19.98
C ASP A 51 -7.44 -8.61 19.75
N ASN A 52 -8.21 -9.18 18.82
CA ASN A 52 -8.20 -10.59 18.46
C ASN A 52 -7.28 -10.93 17.27
N ARG A 53 -6.52 -9.95 16.74
CA ARG A 53 -5.72 -10.09 15.50
C ARG A 53 -4.77 -11.29 15.54
N THR A 54 -4.16 -11.56 16.69
CA THR A 54 -3.17 -12.63 16.88
C THR A 54 -3.80 -14.03 16.91
N MET A 55 -5.13 -14.12 17.01
CA MET A 55 -5.88 -15.37 17.07
C MET A 55 -6.44 -15.80 15.71
N LEU A 56 -6.30 -14.96 14.68
CA LEU A 56 -6.80 -15.23 13.34
C LEU A 56 -5.79 -16.07 12.54
N SER A 57 -6.30 -17.01 11.74
CA SER A 57 -5.49 -17.69 10.71
C SER A 57 -5.00 -16.68 9.66
N ARG A 58 -3.97 -17.01 8.87
CA ARG A 58 -3.49 -16.11 7.80
C ARG A 58 -4.60 -15.71 6.82
N LYS A 59 -5.46 -16.66 6.45
CA LYS A 59 -6.58 -16.41 5.51
C LYS A 59 -7.63 -15.50 6.14
N ASP A 60 -8.00 -15.75 7.39
CA ASP A 60 -9.02 -14.95 8.08
C ASP A 60 -8.52 -13.54 8.39
N LEU A 61 -7.24 -13.41 8.77
CA LEU A 61 -6.59 -12.12 8.95
C LEU A 61 -6.61 -11.31 7.64
N PHE A 62 -6.22 -11.93 6.52
CA PHE A 62 -6.22 -11.23 5.23
C PHE A 62 -7.64 -10.83 4.80
N LYS A 63 -8.63 -11.72 4.98
CA LYS A 63 -10.04 -11.40 4.71
C LYS A 63 -10.56 -10.27 5.59
N ASP A 64 -10.21 -10.25 6.87
CA ASP A 64 -10.51 -9.16 7.80
C ASP A 64 -9.86 -7.84 7.37
N THR A 65 -8.62 -7.87 6.89
CA THR A 65 -7.94 -6.71 6.30
C THR A 65 -8.71 -6.13 5.12
N LEU A 66 -9.15 -6.99 4.17
CA LEU A 66 -9.93 -6.55 3.02
C LEU A 66 -11.27 -5.94 3.45
N ARG A 67 -11.94 -6.55 4.43
CA ARG A 67 -13.18 -6.03 5.02
C ARG A 67 -12.95 -4.63 5.62
N LYS A 68 -11.89 -4.44 6.39
CA LYS A 68 -11.55 -3.15 7.02
C LYS A 68 -11.22 -2.09 5.98
N ALA A 69 -10.47 -2.42 4.94
CA ALA A 69 -10.18 -1.48 3.84
C ALA A 69 -11.45 -1.03 3.09
N ALA A 70 -12.33 -1.98 2.74
CA ALA A 70 -13.60 -1.66 2.10
C ALA A 70 -14.50 -0.79 2.99
N HIS A 71 -14.56 -1.12 4.29
CA HIS A 71 -15.30 -0.32 5.27
C HIS A 71 -14.70 1.08 5.43
N ALA A 72 -13.38 1.21 5.53
CA ALA A 72 -12.70 2.50 5.61
C ALA A 72 -13.05 3.38 4.39
N TRP A 73 -13.01 2.83 3.19
CA TRP A 73 -13.41 3.55 1.97
C TRP A 73 -14.86 4.03 2.03
N LYS A 74 -15.78 3.16 2.46
CA LYS A 74 -17.19 3.52 2.68
C LYS A 74 -17.32 4.67 3.68
N ARG A 75 -16.63 4.61 4.82
CA ARG A 75 -16.68 5.66 5.85
C ARG A 75 -16.10 7.00 5.36
N ILE A 76 -15.03 6.97 4.56
CA ILE A 76 -14.46 8.17 3.94
C ILE A 76 -15.52 8.87 3.08
N ILE A 77 -16.25 8.13 2.25
CA ILE A 77 -17.30 8.69 1.39
C ILE A 77 -18.50 9.19 2.21
N GLU A 78 -19.05 8.36 3.10
CA GLU A 78 -20.25 8.69 3.88
C GLU A 78 -20.05 9.91 4.78
N LEU A 79 -18.86 10.02 5.39
CA LEU A 79 -18.51 11.12 6.28
C LEU A 79 -17.87 12.29 5.55
N ARG A 80 -17.65 12.18 4.24
CA ARG A 80 -16.99 13.19 3.39
C ARG A 80 -15.65 13.64 3.96
N LEU A 81 -14.85 12.67 4.41
CA LEU A 81 -13.55 12.96 5.02
C LEU A 81 -12.61 13.61 4.01
N SER A 82 -11.84 14.60 4.48
CA SER A 82 -10.74 15.17 3.71
C SER A 82 -9.62 14.14 3.51
N GLU A 83 -8.66 14.42 2.62
CA GLU A 83 -7.50 13.54 2.42
C GLU A 83 -6.67 13.36 3.71
N GLU A 84 -6.52 14.44 4.49
CA GLU A 84 -5.83 14.42 5.78
C GLU A 84 -6.57 13.51 6.79
N GLU A 85 -7.89 13.65 6.89
CA GLU A 85 -8.72 12.85 7.79
C GLU A 85 -8.75 11.38 7.36
N ALA A 86 -8.83 11.10 6.05
CA ALA A 86 -8.77 9.76 5.49
C ALA A 86 -7.39 9.11 5.76
N SER A 87 -6.31 9.88 5.71
CA SER A 87 -4.97 9.44 6.09
C SER A 87 -4.90 9.07 7.57
N LYS A 88 -5.43 9.92 8.45
CA LYS A 88 -5.54 9.62 9.90
C LYS A 88 -6.44 8.41 10.17
N LEU A 89 -7.52 8.22 9.41
CA LEU A 89 -8.39 7.05 9.54
C LEU A 89 -7.59 5.77 9.29
N ARG A 90 -6.85 5.70 8.18
CA ARG A 90 -5.98 4.56 7.86
C ARG A 90 -4.89 4.35 8.91
N PHE A 91 -4.28 5.44 9.39
CA PHE A 91 -3.29 5.40 10.46
C PHE A 91 -3.82 4.75 11.74
N PHE A 92 -5.02 5.14 12.21
CA PHE A 92 -5.60 4.58 13.44
C PHE A 92 -6.22 3.20 13.28
N ILE A 93 -6.57 2.77 12.06
CA ILE A 93 -6.92 1.36 11.78
C ILE A 93 -5.74 0.44 12.12
N ASP A 94 -4.50 0.92 11.94
CA ASP A 94 -3.27 0.28 12.41
C ASP A 94 -3.17 -1.19 11.95
N GLN A 95 -3.42 -1.43 10.67
CA GLN A 95 -3.36 -2.76 10.05
C GLN A 95 -2.72 -2.64 8.65
N PRO A 96 -1.49 -3.15 8.44
CA PRO A 96 -0.85 -3.09 7.12
C PRO A 96 -1.73 -3.66 6.02
N VAL A 97 -1.98 -2.89 4.97
CA VAL A 97 -2.93 -3.22 3.90
C VAL A 97 -2.52 -2.65 2.55
N PHE A 98 -2.95 -3.27 1.44
CA PHE A 98 -2.61 -2.88 0.07
C PHE A 98 -2.80 -1.38 -0.25
N THR A 99 -3.73 -0.68 0.43
CA THR A 99 -3.96 0.75 0.23
C THR A 99 -2.76 1.59 0.64
N ASP A 100 -1.91 1.10 1.55
CA ASP A 100 -0.71 1.81 2.00
C ASP A 100 0.26 2.02 0.83
N LEU A 101 0.44 0.98 0.00
CA LEU A 101 1.30 1.06 -1.20
C LEU A 101 0.60 1.79 -2.35
N HIS A 102 -0.72 1.66 -2.46
CA HIS A 102 -1.48 2.36 -3.48
C HIS A 102 -1.38 3.89 -3.32
N TRP A 103 -1.69 4.39 -2.12
CA TRP A 103 -1.64 5.82 -1.81
C TRP A 103 -0.22 6.33 -1.57
N GLY A 104 0.63 5.53 -0.93
CA GLY A 104 1.97 5.94 -0.51
C GLY A 104 3.05 5.81 -1.58
N MET A 105 2.86 4.97 -2.59
CA MET A 105 3.90 4.71 -3.60
C MET A 105 3.36 4.78 -5.04
N PHE A 106 2.30 4.04 -5.37
CA PHE A 106 1.80 3.96 -6.75
C PHE A 106 1.34 5.33 -7.29
N ILE A 107 0.47 6.03 -6.56
CA ILE A 107 0.00 7.37 -6.94
C ILE A 107 1.14 8.40 -6.96
N PRO A 108 1.97 8.52 -5.91
CA PRO A 108 3.10 9.46 -5.92
C PRO A 108 4.09 9.22 -7.05
N ALA A 109 4.37 7.96 -7.41
CA ALA A 109 5.28 7.64 -8.50
C ALA A 109 4.70 8.07 -9.86
N ILE A 110 3.40 7.87 -10.11
CA ILE A 110 2.75 8.39 -11.32
C ILE A 110 2.81 9.92 -11.37
N LYS A 111 2.57 10.60 -10.24
CA LYS A 111 2.67 12.08 -10.16
C LYS A 111 4.08 12.60 -10.44
N GLY A 112 5.10 11.92 -9.90
CA GLY A 112 6.47 12.39 -9.94
C GLY A 112 7.22 11.99 -11.22
N GLN A 113 6.79 10.92 -11.90
CA GLN A 113 7.51 10.33 -13.02
C GLN A 113 6.68 10.29 -14.32
N GLY A 114 5.36 10.39 -14.22
CA GLY A 114 4.48 10.41 -15.38
C GLY A 114 4.41 11.79 -16.03
N ASN A 115 4.28 11.82 -17.36
CA ASN A 115 3.97 13.05 -18.08
C ASN A 115 2.50 13.48 -17.85
N GLU A 116 2.12 14.66 -18.34
CA GLU A 116 0.78 15.21 -18.10
C GLU A 116 -0.35 14.30 -18.61
N GLU A 117 -0.21 13.75 -19.81
CA GLU A 117 -1.20 12.85 -20.42
C GLU A 117 -1.37 11.56 -19.59
N GLN A 118 -0.27 10.96 -19.16
CA GLN A 118 -0.27 9.79 -18.28
C GLN A 118 -0.92 10.10 -16.94
N GLN A 119 -0.62 11.25 -16.34
CA GLN A 119 -1.25 11.67 -15.08
C GLN A 119 -2.76 11.86 -15.24
N GLN A 120 -3.20 12.53 -16.31
CA GLN A 120 -4.62 12.73 -16.61
C GLN A 120 -5.36 11.41 -16.87
N LYS A 121 -4.70 10.39 -17.41
CA LYS A 121 -5.27 9.05 -17.60
C LYS A 121 -5.33 8.25 -16.30
N TRP A 122 -4.18 8.05 -15.64
CA TRP A 122 -4.04 7.03 -14.59
C TRP A 122 -4.44 7.53 -13.19
N LEU A 123 -4.16 8.79 -12.85
CA LEU A 123 -4.45 9.30 -11.51
C LEU A 123 -5.95 9.32 -11.20
N PRO A 124 -6.86 9.76 -12.10
CA PRO A 124 -8.29 9.72 -11.79
C PRO A 124 -8.81 8.31 -11.51
N MET A 125 -8.32 7.31 -12.24
CA MET A 125 -8.68 5.90 -12.03
C MET A 125 -8.18 5.41 -10.67
N ALA A 126 -6.92 5.72 -10.31
CA ALA A 126 -6.33 5.36 -9.03
C ALA A 126 -7.04 6.06 -7.87
N TYR A 127 -7.26 7.38 -7.94
CA TYR A 127 -7.96 8.16 -6.92
C TYR A 127 -9.39 7.67 -6.65
N LYS A 128 -10.07 7.17 -7.68
CA LYS A 128 -11.43 6.63 -7.56
C LYS A 128 -11.45 5.13 -7.22
N MET A 129 -10.28 4.53 -6.96
CA MET A 129 -10.13 3.09 -6.72
C MET A 129 -10.70 2.22 -7.85
N GLN A 130 -10.76 2.74 -9.09
CA GLN A 130 -11.13 1.99 -10.29
C GLN A 130 -10.02 1.03 -10.71
N ILE A 131 -8.79 1.36 -10.33
CA ILE A 131 -7.64 0.46 -10.37
C ILE A 131 -6.96 0.47 -9.00
N ILE A 132 -6.44 -0.68 -8.61
CA ILE A 132 -5.59 -0.83 -7.42
C ILE A 132 -4.18 -1.13 -7.90
N GLY A 133 -3.22 -0.36 -7.39
CA GLY A 133 -1.83 -0.34 -7.84
C GLY A 133 -0.84 -0.60 -6.72
N CYS A 134 0.24 -1.31 -7.01
CA CYS A 134 1.41 -1.46 -6.13
C CYS A 134 2.71 -1.00 -6.82
N TYR A 135 3.78 -0.92 -6.02
CA TYR A 135 5.12 -0.51 -6.46
C TYR A 135 6.05 -1.72 -6.55
N ALA A 136 6.29 -2.22 -7.77
CA ALA A 136 7.01 -3.46 -8.04
C ALA A 136 8.45 -3.18 -8.49
N GLN A 137 9.30 -2.81 -7.52
CA GLN A 137 10.71 -2.54 -7.76
C GLN A 137 11.62 -3.71 -7.36
N THR A 138 11.63 -4.06 -6.07
CA THR A 138 12.51 -5.09 -5.51
C THR A 138 12.31 -6.44 -6.18
N GLU A 139 13.43 -7.09 -6.44
CA GLU A 139 13.54 -8.44 -6.98
C GLU A 139 14.13 -9.39 -5.93
N LEU A 140 14.01 -10.69 -6.18
CA LEU A 140 14.60 -11.71 -5.33
C LEU A 140 16.13 -11.53 -5.19
N GLY A 141 16.81 -11.17 -6.28
CA GLY A 141 18.26 -10.90 -6.28
C GLY A 141 18.66 -9.49 -5.83
N HIS A 142 17.75 -8.51 -5.93
CA HIS A 142 18.09 -7.08 -5.88
C HIS A 142 17.07 -6.24 -5.09
N GLY A 143 17.49 -5.72 -3.94
CA GLY A 143 16.72 -4.77 -3.12
C GLY A 143 17.40 -3.42 -3.02
N SER A 144 18.48 -3.34 -2.23
CA SER A 144 19.21 -2.08 -2.01
C SER A 144 19.90 -1.57 -3.28
N ASN A 145 20.44 -2.49 -4.11
CA ASN A 145 21.08 -2.13 -5.38
C ASN A 145 20.04 -2.13 -6.53
N VAL A 146 19.30 -1.03 -6.66
CA VAL A 146 18.29 -0.86 -7.71
C VAL A 146 18.90 -0.88 -9.11
N GLN A 147 20.13 -0.39 -9.28
CA GLN A 147 20.80 -0.41 -10.59
C GLN A 147 21.10 -1.84 -11.08
N GLY A 148 21.03 -2.83 -10.19
CA GLY A 148 21.23 -4.25 -10.50
C GLY A 148 19.96 -5.02 -10.90
N LEU A 149 18.79 -4.37 -10.97
CA LEU A 149 17.56 -5.07 -11.37
C LEU A 149 17.73 -5.79 -12.71
N GLU A 150 17.16 -6.98 -12.81
CA GLU A 150 17.27 -7.91 -13.93
C GLU A 150 16.01 -7.92 -14.83
N THR A 151 14.83 -7.53 -14.32
CA THR A 151 13.61 -7.43 -15.15
C THR A 151 13.90 -6.49 -16.32
N THR A 152 13.54 -6.89 -17.54
CA THR A 152 13.75 -6.08 -18.75
C THR A 152 12.44 -5.54 -19.30
N ALA A 153 12.51 -4.38 -19.93
CA ALA A 153 11.45 -3.77 -20.72
C ALA A 153 12.03 -3.41 -22.09
N THR A 154 11.85 -4.29 -23.07
CA THR A 154 12.42 -4.13 -24.41
C THR A 154 11.37 -3.54 -25.35
N PHE A 155 11.70 -2.43 -26.01
CA PHE A 155 10.81 -1.81 -26.99
C PHE A 155 10.73 -2.64 -28.27
N ASP A 156 9.51 -2.93 -28.72
CA ASP A 156 9.21 -3.56 -30.01
C ASP A 156 8.64 -2.51 -30.99
N PRO A 157 9.41 -2.09 -32.00
CA PRO A 157 8.97 -1.09 -32.96
C PRO A 157 7.91 -1.59 -33.94
N GLU A 158 7.71 -2.91 -34.07
CA GLU A 158 6.69 -3.46 -34.98
C GLU A 158 5.28 -3.30 -34.40
N THR A 159 5.15 -3.37 -33.07
CA THR A 159 3.85 -3.25 -32.38
C THR A 159 3.68 -1.96 -31.58
N ASP A 160 4.74 -1.15 -31.43
CA ASP A 160 4.78 0.04 -30.55
C ASP A 160 4.50 -0.32 -29.08
N GLU A 161 5.07 -1.43 -28.62
CA GLU A 161 4.87 -1.97 -27.27
C GLU A 161 6.19 -2.22 -26.54
N PHE A 162 6.10 -2.36 -25.21
CA PHE A 162 7.22 -2.84 -24.40
C PHE A 162 6.98 -4.29 -23.97
N VAL A 163 7.94 -5.16 -24.29
CA VAL A 163 7.97 -6.55 -23.82
C VAL A 163 8.62 -6.58 -22.44
N ILE A 164 7.81 -6.81 -21.41
CA ILE A 164 8.29 -6.95 -20.02
C ILE A 164 8.61 -8.42 -19.76
N HIS A 165 9.83 -8.73 -19.34
CA HIS A 165 10.27 -10.13 -19.17
C HIS A 165 11.09 -10.32 -17.88
N SER A 166 10.91 -11.49 -17.25
CA SER A 166 11.68 -11.94 -16.08
C SER A 166 12.70 -13.02 -16.49
N PRO A 167 13.94 -12.64 -16.89
CA PRO A 167 14.90 -13.55 -17.55
C PRO A 167 15.39 -14.71 -16.67
N THR A 168 15.34 -14.55 -15.35
CA THR A 168 15.87 -15.51 -14.38
C THR A 168 14.87 -15.70 -13.25
N LEU A 169 15.11 -16.68 -12.38
CA LEU A 169 14.35 -16.76 -11.13
C LEU A 169 14.63 -15.54 -10.23
N THR A 170 15.87 -15.04 -10.21
CA THR A 170 16.30 -13.92 -9.36
C THR A 170 15.71 -12.58 -9.80
N SER A 171 15.30 -12.45 -11.07
CA SER A 171 14.58 -11.27 -11.59
C SER A 171 13.09 -11.22 -11.21
N SER A 172 12.57 -12.26 -10.54
CA SER A 172 11.21 -12.23 -10.00
C SER A 172 11.07 -11.05 -9.05
N LYS A 173 10.08 -10.18 -9.27
CA LYS A 173 9.73 -9.17 -8.28
C LYS A 173 9.35 -9.87 -6.98
N TRP A 174 9.85 -9.36 -5.86
CA TRP A 174 9.71 -10.01 -4.55
C TRP A 174 9.65 -8.95 -3.45
N TRP A 175 8.67 -9.06 -2.54
CA TRP A 175 8.27 -8.10 -1.49
C TRP A 175 7.15 -7.09 -1.74
N PRO A 176 6.81 -6.63 -2.96
CA PRO A 176 5.83 -5.55 -3.14
C PRO A 176 4.53 -5.78 -2.36
N GLY A 177 4.17 -4.86 -1.45
CA GLY A 177 2.92 -4.92 -0.71
C GLY A 177 1.71 -4.69 -1.62
N GLY A 178 0.62 -5.43 -1.42
CA GLY A 178 -0.56 -5.38 -2.27
C GLY A 178 -0.47 -6.21 -3.56
N LEU A 179 0.72 -6.67 -3.94
CA LEU A 179 0.93 -7.39 -5.20
C LEU A 179 0.31 -8.80 -5.19
N GLY A 180 0.46 -9.51 -4.07
CA GLY A 180 0.28 -10.95 -4.05
C GLY A 180 -1.15 -11.38 -4.42
N LYS A 181 -2.14 -10.57 -4.05
CA LYS A 181 -3.57 -10.88 -4.26
C LYS A 181 -4.43 -9.68 -4.65
N VAL A 182 -4.09 -8.44 -4.32
CA VAL A 182 -5.05 -7.32 -4.47
C VAL A 182 -4.82 -6.46 -5.71
N SER A 183 -3.59 -6.07 -6.00
CA SER A 183 -3.32 -5.10 -7.07
C SER A 183 -3.73 -5.63 -8.44
N THR A 184 -4.46 -4.80 -9.16
CA THR A 184 -4.85 -5.01 -10.57
C THR A 184 -3.78 -4.50 -11.53
N HIS A 185 -3.00 -3.51 -11.11
CA HIS A 185 -1.93 -2.88 -11.86
C HIS A 185 -0.69 -2.77 -10.97
N ALA A 186 0.48 -2.58 -11.57
CA ALA A 186 1.68 -2.22 -10.84
C ALA A 186 2.51 -1.21 -11.63
N LEU A 187 3.25 -0.38 -10.91
CA LEU A 187 4.40 0.31 -11.47
C LEU A 187 5.61 -0.60 -11.33
N VAL A 188 6.03 -1.19 -12.43
CA VAL A 188 7.13 -2.15 -12.53
C VAL A 188 8.40 -1.41 -12.91
N TYR A 189 9.47 -1.61 -12.13
CA TYR A 189 10.79 -1.06 -12.48
C TYR A 189 11.60 -2.10 -13.23
N ALA A 190 12.09 -1.77 -14.41
CA ALA A 190 12.80 -2.68 -15.30
C ALA A 190 13.90 -1.94 -16.06
N ARG A 191 14.87 -2.68 -16.59
CA ARG A 191 15.91 -2.16 -17.49
C ARG A 191 15.28 -1.81 -18.82
N LEU A 192 15.31 -0.53 -19.20
CA LEU A 192 14.82 -0.06 -20.50
C LEU A 192 15.81 -0.49 -21.58
N ILE A 193 15.34 -1.27 -22.55
CA ILE A 193 16.13 -1.69 -23.70
C ILE A 193 15.46 -1.18 -24.98
N THR A 194 16.18 -0.35 -25.75
CA THR A 194 15.74 0.13 -27.07
C THR A 194 16.95 0.23 -28.00
N ASP A 195 16.77 -0.04 -29.28
CA ASP A 195 17.87 -0.07 -30.28
C ASP A 195 19.06 -0.94 -29.85
N GLY A 196 18.78 -2.04 -29.13
CA GLY A 196 19.79 -2.94 -28.59
C GLY A 196 20.65 -2.37 -27.45
N GLN A 197 20.30 -1.21 -26.90
CA GLN A 197 21.02 -0.53 -25.82
C GLN A 197 20.22 -0.55 -24.52
N ASP A 198 20.93 -0.71 -23.41
CA ASP A 198 20.37 -0.66 -22.06
C ASP A 198 20.53 0.75 -21.47
N HIS A 199 19.41 1.39 -21.16
CA HIS A 199 19.34 2.76 -20.63
C HIS A 199 19.13 2.80 -19.11
N GLY A 200 19.27 1.67 -18.42
CA GLY A 200 19.07 1.57 -16.99
C GLY A 200 17.60 1.51 -16.57
N VAL A 201 17.37 1.67 -15.27
CA VAL A 201 16.08 1.36 -14.64
C VAL A 201 15.04 2.45 -14.86
N HIS A 202 13.89 2.07 -15.41
CA HIS A 202 12.73 2.93 -15.66
C HIS A 202 11.44 2.29 -15.13
N GLY A 203 10.41 3.10 -14.92
CA GLY A 203 9.10 2.67 -14.42
C GLY A 203 8.07 2.47 -15.55
N PHE A 204 7.36 1.35 -15.51
CA PHE A 204 6.36 0.96 -16.50
C PHE A 204 5.04 0.59 -15.79
N ILE A 205 3.92 1.15 -16.22
CA ILE A 205 2.60 0.73 -15.71
C ILE A 205 2.21 -0.55 -16.43
N VAL A 206 2.00 -1.63 -15.69
CA VAL A 206 1.59 -2.94 -16.23
C VAL A 206 0.31 -3.38 -15.56
N GLN A 207 -0.68 -3.78 -16.35
CA GLN A 207 -1.87 -4.44 -15.83
C GLN A 207 -1.52 -5.89 -15.51
N LEU A 208 -1.85 -6.32 -14.30
CA LEU A 208 -1.52 -7.66 -13.79
C LEU A 208 -2.73 -8.59 -13.80
N ARG A 209 -3.92 -8.03 -13.59
CA ARG A 209 -5.16 -8.79 -13.43
C ARG A 209 -6.28 -8.14 -14.24
N SER A 210 -7.19 -8.99 -14.71
CA SER A 210 -8.46 -8.56 -15.29
C SER A 210 -9.26 -7.72 -14.28
N LEU A 211 -9.92 -6.66 -14.76
CA LEU A 211 -10.80 -5.85 -13.92
C LEU A 211 -12.19 -6.46 -13.73
N ASP A 212 -12.51 -7.52 -14.49
CA ASP A 212 -13.83 -8.17 -14.45
C ASP A 212 -13.87 -9.34 -13.46
N ASP A 213 -12.87 -10.22 -13.50
CA ASP A 213 -12.84 -11.47 -12.72
C ASP A 213 -11.58 -11.62 -11.84
N HIS A 214 -10.68 -10.64 -11.89
CA HIS A 214 -9.44 -10.58 -11.11
C HIS A 214 -8.42 -11.69 -11.40
N LEU A 215 -8.61 -12.46 -12.48
CA LEU A 215 -7.64 -13.47 -12.92
C LEU A 215 -6.35 -12.80 -13.41
N PRO A 216 -5.17 -13.39 -13.17
CA PRO A 216 -3.92 -12.93 -13.78
C PRO A 216 -4.04 -12.88 -15.31
N LEU A 217 -3.51 -11.83 -15.92
CA LEU A 217 -3.46 -11.71 -17.38
C LEU A 217 -2.46 -12.72 -17.99
N PRO A 218 -2.55 -13.04 -19.30
CA PRO A 218 -1.55 -13.87 -19.99
C PRO A 218 -0.12 -13.38 -19.75
N GLY A 219 0.83 -14.32 -19.59
CA GLY A 219 2.23 -14.02 -19.28
C GLY A 219 2.50 -13.59 -17.83
N ILE A 220 1.47 -13.40 -16.99
CA ILE A 220 1.64 -12.98 -15.58
C ILE A 220 1.59 -14.18 -14.64
N THR A 221 2.68 -14.39 -13.89
CA THR A 221 2.70 -15.25 -12.71
C THR A 221 2.77 -14.40 -11.45
N VAL A 222 1.77 -14.49 -10.56
CA VAL A 222 1.67 -13.66 -9.35
C VAL A 222 1.17 -14.43 -8.12
N GLY A 223 1.74 -14.16 -6.95
CA GLY A 223 1.38 -14.84 -5.70
C GLY A 223 1.86 -14.13 -4.43
N ASP A 224 1.47 -14.64 -3.25
CA ASP A 224 1.97 -14.16 -1.95
C ASP A 224 3.29 -14.86 -1.60
N ILE A 225 4.25 -14.15 -1.02
CA ILE A 225 5.59 -14.71 -0.67
C ILE A 225 5.61 -15.52 0.63
N GLY A 226 4.49 -15.58 1.36
CA GLY A 226 4.34 -16.41 2.54
C GLY A 226 4.26 -15.65 3.87
N MET A 227 4.43 -16.41 4.96
CA MET A 227 4.38 -15.90 6.32
C MET A 227 5.60 -15.06 6.67
N LYS A 228 5.36 -13.99 7.42
CA LYS A 228 6.35 -13.01 7.86
C LYS A 228 6.44 -13.02 9.39
N PHE A 229 7.49 -12.38 9.91
CA PHE A 229 7.76 -12.32 11.34
C PHE A 229 6.63 -11.64 12.13
N GLY A 230 6.32 -12.22 13.30
CA GLY A 230 5.34 -11.71 14.26
C GLY A 230 3.88 -12.15 14.00
N SER A 231 3.10 -12.27 15.07
CA SER A 231 1.67 -12.61 15.02
C SER A 231 0.84 -11.39 14.62
N GLY A 232 0.01 -11.52 13.57
CA GLY A 232 -0.63 -10.35 12.96
C GLY A 232 0.38 -9.57 12.12
N ALA A 233 0.89 -8.44 12.63
CA ALA A 233 1.92 -7.61 12.00
C ALA A 233 1.72 -7.47 10.46
N TYR A 234 2.77 -7.68 9.67
CA TYR A 234 2.70 -7.62 8.21
C TYR A 234 2.00 -8.84 7.58
N ASN A 235 1.62 -9.87 8.33
CA ASN A 235 0.83 -10.99 7.78
C ASN A 235 -0.58 -10.55 7.32
N SER A 236 -1.04 -9.35 7.67
CA SER A 236 -2.24 -8.75 7.08
C SER A 236 -2.03 -8.24 5.65
N MET A 237 -0.77 -8.01 5.25
CA MET A 237 -0.37 -7.57 3.92
C MET A 237 -0.04 -8.77 3.01
N ASP A 238 -0.46 -8.70 1.76
CA ASP A 238 -0.13 -9.63 0.69
C ASP A 238 1.15 -9.21 -0.07
N ASN A 239 2.28 -9.21 0.63
CA ASN A 239 3.58 -9.04 -0.03
C ASN A 239 3.76 -10.11 -1.11
N GLY A 240 4.05 -9.68 -2.33
CA GLY A 240 3.92 -10.53 -3.49
C GLY A 240 5.22 -10.93 -4.19
N VAL A 241 5.09 -11.96 -5.01
CA VAL A 241 6.01 -12.33 -6.09
C VAL A 241 5.32 -12.07 -7.42
N LEU A 242 6.08 -11.59 -8.42
CA LEU A 242 5.60 -11.37 -9.79
C LEU A 242 6.69 -11.73 -10.81
N ARG A 243 6.29 -12.47 -11.85
CA ARG A 243 7.10 -12.79 -13.02
C ARG A 243 6.33 -12.54 -14.30
N PHE A 244 7.08 -12.21 -15.34
CA PHE A 244 6.60 -12.00 -16.71
C PHE A 244 7.27 -13.01 -17.64
N ASP A 245 6.47 -13.68 -18.47
CA ASP A 245 6.93 -14.51 -19.60
C ASP A 245 6.80 -13.76 -20.91
#